data_AF-A0A6H5HJ80-F1
#
_entry.id   AF-A0A6H5HJ80-F1
#
_cell.length_a   1.000
_cell.length_b   1.000
_cell.length_c   1.000
_cell.angle_alpha   90.00
_cell.angle_beta   90.00
_cell.angle_gamma   90.00
#
_symmetry.space_group_name_H-M   'P 1'
#
loop_
_entity.id
_entity.type
_entity.pdbx_description
1 polymer ?
#
loop_
_entity_poly.entity_id
_entity_poly.type
_entity_poly.pdbx_seq_one_letter_code
_entity_poly.pdbx_strand_id
1 'polypeptide(L)'
;MAGPVVWDRWSRSIDDPVMAFADIGFMFDIKKYQCSPKQVEKADPPLYRYHPERFKAYRDYAEPVSKFYRQKVEPSSGMLTVGQLNEIMLTMISELNRRSMAFPRKQKGSHPESSLVIEAEETLATAYGRFTQAGRQIMDFPPALIEMLARTDIDDIPLNSIRLPYASQYIHFGPQKDLELELGWFVDGAYVEQRGVSGDVRFTLTAIPHDHSLSRQWYVFPEAEYTQDFVGDYRLMDLSTAINTMLSDRLDSLKVQQTRKGGDITASVQNELSMSGSSIPD
;
A
#
# COMPACT_ATOMS: atom_id res chain seq x y z
N MET A 1 -42.51 -11.61 2.18
CA MET A 1 -41.29 -12.44 2.31
C MET A 1 -40.85 -12.79 0.90
N ALA A 2 -40.05 -11.92 0.32
CA ALA A 2 -39.37 -12.16 -0.94
C ALA A 2 -37.88 -12.31 -0.65
N GLY A 3 -37.24 -13.13 -1.46
CA GLY A 3 -35.82 -13.42 -1.48
C GLY A 3 -35.63 -14.52 -2.52
N PRO A 4 -35.17 -14.20 -3.74
CA PRO A 4 -35.18 -15.12 -4.87
C PRO A 4 -34.16 -16.24 -4.66
N VAL A 5 -34.64 -17.46 -4.83
CA VAL A 5 -33.88 -18.71 -4.80
C VAL A 5 -32.72 -18.64 -5.80
N VAL A 6 -31.48 -18.70 -5.33
CA VAL A 6 -30.27 -18.72 -6.19
C VAL A 6 -29.97 -20.12 -6.75
N TRP A 7 -30.72 -21.15 -6.36
CA TRP A 7 -30.53 -22.50 -6.90
C TRP A 7 -31.86 -23.17 -7.18
N ASP A 8 -32.47 -22.77 -8.27
CA ASP A 8 -33.43 -23.62 -8.93
C ASP A 8 -33.26 -23.55 -10.45
N ARG A 9 -32.70 -24.63 -11.00
CA ARG A 9 -32.82 -24.94 -12.42
C ARG A 9 -32.88 -26.45 -12.66
N TRP A 10 -33.94 -27.06 -12.13
CA TRP A 10 -34.77 -28.09 -12.79
C TRP A 10 -34.07 -28.89 -13.91
N SER A 11 -33.72 -30.16 -13.72
CA SER A 11 -34.74 -31.23 -13.74
C SER A 11 -34.14 -32.60 -13.37
N ARG A 12 -33.39 -32.71 -12.27
CA ARG A 12 -33.02 -34.02 -11.71
C ARG A 12 -33.13 -34.05 -10.19
N SER A 13 -33.78 -35.10 -9.69
CA SER A 13 -33.66 -35.55 -8.30
C SER A 13 -32.21 -35.92 -8.06
N ILE A 14 -31.53 -35.23 -7.15
CA ILE A 14 -30.22 -35.64 -6.67
C ILE A 14 -30.38 -35.90 -5.18
N ASP A 15 -30.33 -37.16 -4.80
CA ASP A 15 -30.63 -37.63 -3.44
C ASP A 15 -29.50 -37.33 -2.43
N ASP A 16 -28.37 -36.75 -2.88
CA ASP A 16 -27.23 -36.43 -2.03
C ASP A 16 -26.54 -35.10 -2.45
N PRO A 17 -26.61 -34.05 -1.61
CA PRO A 17 -25.94 -32.76 -1.89
C PRO A 17 -24.40 -32.85 -1.88
N VAL A 18 -23.80 -33.86 -1.25
CA VAL A 18 -22.35 -34.13 -1.30
C VAL A 18 -21.95 -34.68 -2.65
N MET A 19 -22.78 -35.55 -3.25
CA MET A 19 -22.55 -36.07 -4.60
C MET A 19 -22.76 -35.00 -5.67
N ALA A 20 -23.71 -34.08 -5.49
CA ALA A 20 -23.86 -32.91 -6.36
C ALA A 20 -22.62 -32.00 -6.33
N PHE A 21 -22.05 -31.76 -5.14
CA PHE A 21 -20.80 -31.00 -4.97
C PHE A 21 -19.60 -31.72 -5.61
N ALA A 22 -19.53 -33.04 -5.50
CA ALA A 22 -18.48 -33.84 -6.14
C ALA A 22 -18.60 -33.84 -7.68
N ASP A 23 -19.80 -33.99 -8.23
CA ASP A 23 -20.07 -33.99 -9.68
C ASP A 23 -19.80 -32.62 -10.32
N ILE A 24 -20.18 -31.52 -9.64
CA ILE A 24 -19.84 -30.15 -10.07
C ILE A 24 -18.33 -29.90 -9.92
N GLY A 25 -17.72 -30.45 -8.87
CA GLY A 25 -16.28 -30.38 -8.62
C GLY A 25 -15.48 -30.84 -9.83
N PHE A 26 -15.80 -31.98 -10.46
CA PHE A 26 -15.05 -32.46 -11.63
C PHE A 26 -15.24 -31.61 -12.90
N MET A 27 -16.38 -30.92 -13.06
CA MET A 27 -16.61 -30.06 -14.24
C MET A 27 -15.80 -28.77 -14.22
N PHE A 28 -15.42 -28.26 -13.04
CA PHE A 28 -14.63 -27.04 -12.89
C PHE A 28 -13.17 -27.31 -12.49
N ASP A 29 -12.79 -28.57 -12.28
CA ASP A 29 -11.54 -28.96 -11.63
C ASP A 29 -10.81 -30.04 -12.43
N ILE A 30 -10.73 -29.88 -13.76
CA ILE A 30 -9.59 -30.46 -14.50
C ILE A 30 -8.34 -29.74 -13.98
N LYS A 31 -7.82 -30.24 -12.85
CA LYS A 31 -6.56 -29.81 -12.28
C LYS A 31 -5.47 -30.22 -13.26
N LYS A 32 -5.14 -29.32 -14.18
CA LYS A 32 -3.83 -29.35 -14.85
C LYS A 32 -2.80 -29.06 -13.78
N TYR A 33 -2.33 -30.12 -13.13
CA TYR A 33 -1.18 -30.07 -12.25
C TYR A 33 0.04 -29.72 -13.11
N GLN A 34 0.38 -28.44 -13.15
CA GLN A 34 1.64 -28.01 -13.73
C GLN A 34 2.69 -28.14 -12.62
N CYS A 35 3.54 -29.16 -12.72
CA CYS A 35 4.73 -29.25 -11.88
C CYS A 35 5.64 -28.09 -12.27
N SER A 36 5.53 -26.97 -11.55
CA SER A 36 6.51 -25.90 -11.64
C SER A 36 7.76 -26.35 -10.87
N PRO A 37 8.96 -26.14 -11.43
CA PRO A 37 10.18 -26.34 -10.66
C PRO A 37 10.11 -25.47 -9.39
N LYS A 38 10.64 -26.00 -8.28
CA LYS A 38 10.81 -25.22 -7.04
C LYS A 38 11.47 -23.90 -7.43
N GLN A 39 10.81 -22.78 -7.12
CA GLN A 39 11.35 -21.48 -7.49
C GLN A 39 12.78 -21.39 -6.95
N VAL A 40 13.75 -21.27 -7.85
CA VAL A 40 15.13 -21.06 -7.48
C VAL A 40 15.16 -19.76 -6.70
N GLU A 41 15.71 -19.79 -5.49
CA GLU A 41 15.99 -18.57 -4.72
C GLU A 41 16.87 -17.69 -5.60
N LYS A 42 16.26 -16.65 -6.19
CA LYS A 42 17.04 -15.59 -6.83
C LYS A 42 17.89 -14.95 -5.74
N ALA A 43 19.09 -14.51 -6.08
CA ALA A 43 19.84 -13.64 -5.17
C ALA A 43 19.10 -12.31 -5.01
N ASP A 44 19.26 -11.67 -3.85
CA ASP A 44 18.77 -10.31 -3.67
C ASP A 44 19.46 -9.34 -4.63
N PRO A 45 18.77 -8.27 -5.06
CA PRO A 45 19.39 -7.24 -5.87
C PRO A 45 20.57 -6.60 -5.12
N PRO A 46 21.63 -6.14 -5.83
CA PRO A 46 22.85 -5.63 -5.20
C PRO A 46 22.67 -4.52 -4.16
N LEU A 47 21.60 -3.73 -4.29
CA LEU A 47 21.26 -2.60 -3.42
C LEU A 47 19.95 -2.81 -2.65
N TYR A 48 19.62 -4.07 -2.33
CA TYR A 48 18.36 -4.45 -1.66
C TYR A 48 18.05 -3.67 -0.37
N ARG A 49 19.09 -3.22 0.35
CA ARG A 49 18.94 -2.42 1.58
C ARG A 49 18.20 -1.10 1.38
N TYR A 50 18.17 -0.55 0.16
CA TYR A 50 17.45 0.67 -0.14
C TYR A 50 16.09 0.32 -0.74
N HIS A 51 15.00 0.78 -0.12
CA HIS A 51 13.66 0.51 -0.62
C HIS A 51 13.47 0.88 -2.11
N PRO A 52 13.92 2.03 -2.65
CA PRO A 52 13.73 2.32 -4.08
C PRO A 52 14.34 1.27 -5.02
N GLU A 53 15.50 0.71 -4.66
CA GLU A 53 16.18 -0.31 -5.47
C GLU A 53 15.50 -1.67 -5.34
N ARG A 54 15.07 -2.04 -4.12
CA ARG A 54 14.24 -3.22 -3.86
C ARG A 54 12.90 -3.14 -4.60
N PHE A 55 12.23 -2.00 -4.52
CA PHE A 55 10.94 -1.74 -5.16
C PHE A 55 11.03 -1.93 -6.67
N LYS A 56 12.00 -1.25 -7.30
CA LYS A 56 12.29 -1.36 -8.73
C LYS A 56 12.66 -2.79 -9.16
N ALA A 57 13.40 -3.52 -8.35
CA ALA A 57 13.87 -4.86 -8.71
C ALA A 57 12.73 -5.89 -8.79
N TYR A 58 11.65 -5.72 -8.02
CA TYR A 58 10.57 -6.70 -7.92
C TYR A 58 9.26 -6.33 -8.61
N ARG A 59 9.10 -5.08 -9.05
CA ARG A 59 7.88 -4.57 -9.69
C ARG A 59 8.18 -4.20 -11.15
N ASP A 60 7.58 -4.95 -12.08
CA ASP A 60 7.78 -4.69 -13.51
C ASP A 60 7.19 -3.33 -13.91
N TYR A 61 6.13 -2.89 -13.21
CA TYR A 61 5.44 -1.62 -13.39
C TYR A 61 6.23 -0.40 -12.91
N ALA A 62 7.30 -0.57 -12.12
CA ALA A 62 8.06 0.55 -11.55
C ALA A 62 8.66 1.46 -12.63
N GLU A 63 9.18 0.89 -13.73
CA GLU A 63 9.73 1.68 -14.83
C GLU A 63 8.64 2.45 -15.61
N PRO A 64 7.49 1.85 -15.99
CA PRO A 64 6.33 2.58 -16.48
C PRO A 64 5.89 3.74 -15.60
N VAL A 65 5.76 3.53 -14.28
CA VAL A 65 5.39 4.59 -13.33
C VAL A 65 6.43 5.70 -13.32
N SER A 66 7.72 5.35 -13.32
CA SER A 66 8.80 6.34 -13.37
C SER A 66 8.77 7.19 -14.65
N LYS A 67 8.49 6.58 -15.80
CA LYS A 67 8.33 7.29 -17.08
C LYS A 67 7.09 8.20 -17.05
N PHE A 68 5.99 7.69 -16.52
CA PHE A 68 4.74 8.44 -16.37
C PHE A 68 4.97 9.73 -15.58
N TYR A 69 5.58 9.64 -14.40
CA TYR A 69 5.87 10.81 -13.57
C TYR A 69 6.75 11.83 -14.28
N ARG A 70 7.79 11.38 -15.00
CA ARG A 70 8.69 12.28 -15.75
C ARG A 70 8.01 13.00 -16.92
N GLN A 71 6.95 12.42 -17.49
CA GLN A 71 6.31 12.94 -18.71
C GLN A 71 5.01 13.68 -18.46
N LYS A 72 4.21 13.25 -17.48
CA LYS A 72 2.82 13.67 -17.32
C LYS A 72 2.56 14.43 -16.02
N VAL A 73 3.42 14.31 -15.02
CA VAL A 73 3.22 14.97 -13.72
C VAL A 73 4.00 16.26 -13.67
N GLU A 74 3.38 17.34 -13.20
CA GLU A 74 4.02 18.65 -13.08
C GLU A 74 5.14 18.61 -12.02
N PRO A 75 6.43 18.81 -12.37
CA PRO A 75 7.54 18.65 -11.44
C PRO A 75 7.47 19.59 -10.23
N SER A 76 6.98 20.83 -10.42
CA SER A 76 6.89 21.82 -9.35
C SER A 76 5.91 21.42 -8.25
N SER A 77 4.77 20.81 -8.62
CA SER A 77 3.72 20.41 -7.68
C SER A 77 3.87 18.97 -7.19
N GLY A 78 4.18 18.03 -8.09
CA GLY A 78 4.21 16.60 -7.79
C GLY A 78 2.84 15.96 -7.52
N MET A 79 1.76 16.75 -7.52
CA MET A 79 0.41 16.28 -7.29
C MET A 79 -0.15 15.57 -8.53
N LEU A 80 -0.75 14.40 -8.32
CA LEU A 80 -1.48 13.68 -9.35
C LEU A 80 -2.91 14.21 -9.47
N THR A 81 -3.41 14.31 -10.70
CA THR A 81 -4.86 14.38 -10.93
C THR A 81 -5.49 13.00 -10.77
N VAL A 82 -6.81 12.94 -10.54
CA VAL A 82 -7.54 11.67 -10.45
C VAL A 82 -7.36 10.82 -11.72
N GLY A 83 -7.36 11.44 -12.90
CA GLY A 83 -7.10 10.74 -14.16
C GLY A 83 -5.70 10.14 -14.23
N GLN A 84 -4.69 10.88 -13.77
CA GLN A 84 -3.31 10.40 -13.73
C GLN A 84 -3.11 9.26 -12.72
N LEU A 85 -3.74 9.37 -11.55
CA LEU A 85 -3.74 8.30 -10.55
C LEU A 85 -4.35 7.02 -11.13
N ASN A 86 -5.51 7.12 -11.78
CA ASN A 86 -6.16 5.96 -12.42
C ASN A 86 -5.27 5.29 -13.47
N GLU A 87 -4.51 6.05 -14.28
CA GLU A 87 -3.57 5.46 -15.25
C GLU A 87 -2.43 4.68 -14.58
N ILE A 88 -1.88 5.21 -13.48
CA ILE A 88 -0.87 4.52 -12.68
C ILE A 88 -1.45 3.23 -12.08
N MET A 89 -2.64 3.33 -11.47
CA MET A 89 -3.33 2.20 -10.86
C MET A 89 -3.63 1.08 -11.85
N LEU A 90 -4.07 1.40 -13.07
CA LEU A 90 -4.30 0.40 -14.11
C LEU A 90 -3.05 -0.42 -14.44
N THR A 91 -1.88 0.23 -14.48
CA THR A 91 -0.61 -0.45 -14.77
C THR A 91 -0.22 -1.39 -13.62
N MET A 92 -0.33 -0.91 -12.39
CA MET A 92 -0.05 -1.65 -11.16
C MET A 92 -0.99 -2.86 -11.00
N ILE A 93 -2.31 -2.64 -11.10
CA ILE A 93 -3.35 -3.67 -10.96
C ILE A 93 -3.20 -4.75 -12.03
N SER A 94 -2.82 -4.38 -13.26
CA SER A 94 -2.58 -5.37 -14.32
C SER A 94 -1.47 -6.36 -13.96
N GLU A 95 -0.37 -5.88 -13.37
CA GLU A 95 0.71 -6.74 -12.90
C GLU A 95 0.30 -7.55 -11.67
N LEU A 96 -0.32 -6.90 -10.68
CA LEU A 96 -0.83 -7.55 -9.46
C LEU A 96 -1.75 -8.72 -9.83
N ASN A 97 -2.73 -8.48 -10.71
CA ASN A 97 -3.66 -9.51 -11.16
C ASN A 97 -2.94 -10.66 -11.88
N ARG A 98 -1.99 -10.35 -12.78
CA ARG A 98 -1.21 -11.38 -13.48
C ARG A 98 -0.42 -12.27 -12.50
N ARG A 99 0.27 -11.67 -11.53
CA ARG A 99 1.08 -12.42 -10.54
C ARG A 99 0.18 -13.16 -9.54
N SER A 100 -0.85 -12.50 -9.02
CA SER A 100 -1.82 -13.08 -8.10
C SER A 100 -2.57 -14.25 -8.74
N MET A 101 -2.94 -14.19 -10.02
CA MET A 101 -3.59 -15.31 -10.72
C MET A 101 -2.68 -16.52 -10.92
N ALA A 102 -1.36 -16.31 -11.00
CA ALA A 102 -0.38 -17.40 -11.04
C ALA A 102 -0.09 -18.01 -9.66
N PHE A 103 -0.44 -17.32 -8.57
CA PHE A 103 -0.23 -17.79 -7.22
C PHE A 103 -1.22 -18.91 -6.83
N PRO A 104 -0.77 -20.00 -6.16
CA PRO A 104 -1.65 -21.10 -5.80
C PRO A 104 -2.87 -20.67 -4.98
N ARG A 105 -4.08 -20.85 -5.54
CA ARG A 105 -5.34 -20.45 -4.88
C ARG A 105 -5.51 -21.01 -3.47
N LYS A 106 -5.07 -22.26 -3.24
CA LYS A 106 -5.13 -22.92 -1.93
C LYS A 106 -4.34 -22.20 -0.84
N GLN A 107 -3.31 -21.45 -1.22
CA GLN A 107 -2.48 -20.70 -0.28
C GLN A 107 -3.08 -19.32 0.02
N LYS A 108 -3.90 -18.74 -0.87
CA LYS A 108 -4.42 -17.37 -0.71
C LYS A 108 -5.28 -17.14 0.53
N GLY A 109 -5.97 -18.16 1.04
CA GLY A 109 -6.86 -18.00 2.20
C GLY A 109 -6.16 -17.58 3.51
N SER A 110 -4.84 -17.74 3.60
CA SER A 110 -4.03 -17.29 4.73
C SER A 110 -3.38 -15.92 4.53
N HIS A 111 -3.67 -15.23 3.42
CA HIS A 111 -3.01 -13.99 3.04
C HIS A 111 -4.00 -12.81 3.12
N PRO A 112 -3.51 -11.56 3.24
CA PRO A 112 -4.34 -10.37 3.19
C PRO A 112 -5.22 -10.28 1.95
N GLU A 113 -6.34 -9.56 2.06
CA GLU A 113 -7.20 -9.27 0.92
C GLU A 113 -6.48 -8.39 -0.12
N SER A 114 -6.86 -8.54 -1.38
CA SER A 114 -6.21 -7.80 -2.47
C SER A 114 -6.39 -6.28 -2.39
N SER A 115 -7.43 -5.80 -1.70
CA SER A 115 -7.62 -4.37 -1.39
C SER A 115 -6.43 -3.79 -0.61
N LEU A 116 -6.00 -4.47 0.45
CA LEU A 116 -4.86 -4.04 1.28
C LEU A 116 -3.55 -4.00 0.47
N VAL A 117 -3.36 -4.96 -0.43
CA VAL A 117 -2.20 -4.97 -1.33
C VAL A 117 -2.26 -3.76 -2.28
N ILE A 118 -3.43 -3.46 -2.85
CA ILE A 118 -3.60 -2.33 -3.77
C ILE A 118 -3.34 -1.01 -3.06
N GLU A 119 -3.82 -0.82 -1.83
CA GLU A 119 -3.63 0.40 -1.04
C GLU A 119 -2.14 0.65 -0.73
N ALA A 120 -1.43 -0.36 -0.21
CA ALA A 120 0.01 -0.25 0.07
C ALA A 120 0.81 0.04 -1.21
N GLU A 121 0.48 -0.65 -2.30
CA GLU A 121 1.18 -0.46 -3.57
C GLU A 121 0.87 0.91 -4.19
N GLU A 122 -0.33 1.47 -4.03
CA GLU A 122 -0.64 2.85 -4.44
C GLU A 122 0.26 3.86 -3.72
N THR A 123 0.37 3.75 -2.40
CA THR A 123 1.22 4.64 -1.60
C THR A 123 2.68 4.54 -2.05
N LEU A 124 3.22 3.32 -2.13
CA LEU A 124 4.62 3.11 -2.46
C LEU A 124 4.94 3.43 -3.92
N ALA A 125 4.05 3.13 -4.87
CA ALA A 125 4.24 3.44 -6.28
C ALA A 125 4.25 4.95 -6.53
N THR A 126 3.37 5.70 -5.86
CA THR A 126 3.33 7.15 -6.00
C THR A 126 4.56 7.83 -5.39
N ALA A 127 5.00 7.38 -4.21
CA ALA A 127 6.24 7.84 -3.58
C ALA A 127 7.47 7.52 -4.44
N TYR A 128 7.57 6.28 -4.95
CA TYR A 128 8.63 5.87 -5.88
C TYR A 128 8.63 6.71 -7.16
N GLY A 129 7.45 6.90 -7.77
CA GLY A 129 7.29 7.70 -8.98
C GLY A 129 7.82 9.12 -8.79
N ARG A 130 7.42 9.78 -7.69
CA ARG A 130 7.87 11.12 -7.33
C ARG A 130 9.37 11.19 -7.04
N PHE A 131 9.92 10.23 -6.30
CA PHE A 131 11.37 10.07 -6.09
C PHE A 131 12.14 9.96 -7.41
N THR A 132 11.63 9.20 -8.38
CA THR A 132 12.31 9.07 -9.67
C THR A 132 12.24 10.33 -10.52
N GLN A 133 11.15 11.08 -10.43
CA GLN A 133 11.00 12.39 -11.07
C GLN A 133 12.00 13.42 -10.51
N ALA A 134 12.21 13.38 -9.19
CA ALA A 134 13.09 14.30 -8.46
C ALA A 134 14.59 13.95 -8.54
N GLY A 135 14.97 12.95 -9.33
CA GLY A 135 16.38 12.66 -9.64
C GLY A 135 16.98 11.49 -8.85
N ARG A 136 16.19 10.68 -8.13
CA ARG A 136 16.61 9.42 -7.48
C ARG A 136 17.71 9.58 -6.43
N GLN A 137 17.60 10.60 -5.59
CA GLN A 137 18.61 10.92 -4.59
C GLN A 137 18.41 10.12 -3.31
N ILE A 138 19.37 9.24 -3.00
CA ILE A 138 19.39 8.43 -1.78
C ILE A 138 20.38 9.05 -0.80
N MET A 139 19.90 9.43 0.38
CA MET A 139 20.72 9.88 1.50
C MET A 139 20.88 8.72 2.48
N ASP A 140 22.11 8.23 2.63
CA ASP A 140 22.43 7.13 3.53
C ASP A 140 22.95 7.68 4.86
N PHE A 141 22.18 7.52 5.94
CA PHE A 141 22.54 8.00 7.26
C PHE A 141 23.37 6.95 8.00
N PRO A 142 24.61 7.26 8.39
CA PRO A 142 25.43 6.32 9.13
C PRO A 142 24.86 6.08 10.54
N PRO A 143 25.12 4.92 11.17
CA PRO A 143 24.64 4.60 12.52
C PRO A 143 24.93 5.68 13.57
N ALA A 144 26.11 6.31 13.50
CA ALA A 144 26.47 7.39 14.42
C ALA A 144 25.55 8.61 14.29
N LEU A 145 25.13 8.97 13.07
CA LEU A 145 24.19 10.08 12.85
C LEU A 145 22.80 9.71 13.36
N ILE A 146 22.36 8.48 13.14
CA ILE A 146 21.06 7.99 13.63
C ILE A 146 21.01 8.05 15.17
N GLU A 147 22.08 7.62 15.84
CA GLU A 147 22.17 7.71 17.30
C GLU A 147 22.12 9.16 17.80
N MET A 148 22.76 10.09 17.09
CA MET A 148 22.69 11.51 17.42
C MET A 148 21.28 12.08 17.22
N LEU A 149 20.63 11.75 16.10
CA LEU A 149 19.27 12.20 15.79
C LEU A 149 18.25 11.67 16.80
N ALA A 150 18.41 10.44 17.28
CA ALA A 150 17.56 9.86 18.32
C ALA A 150 17.63 10.60 19.68
N ARG A 151 18.67 11.42 19.89
CA ARG A 151 18.85 12.27 21.08
C ARG A 151 18.55 13.74 20.83
N THR A 152 18.05 14.07 19.65
CA THR A 152 17.75 15.45 19.25
C THR A 152 16.28 15.75 19.48
N ASP A 153 16.00 16.94 20.02
CA ASP A 153 14.65 17.45 20.22
C ASP A 153 14.09 18.05 18.93
N ILE A 154 12.77 17.94 18.75
CA ILE A 154 12.02 18.43 17.60
C ILE A 154 10.97 19.51 17.97
N ASP A 155 10.83 19.85 19.25
CA ASP A 155 9.78 20.74 19.77
C ASP A 155 9.83 22.16 19.18
N ASP A 156 11.01 22.68 18.87
CA ASP A 156 11.18 24.06 18.39
C ASP A 156 11.41 24.16 16.87
N ILE A 157 11.14 23.11 16.09
CA ILE A 157 11.36 23.10 14.64
C ILE A 157 10.07 23.50 13.92
N PRO A 158 9.95 24.71 13.33
CA PRO A 158 8.77 25.06 12.56
C PRO A 158 8.72 24.21 11.29
N LEU A 159 7.58 23.58 11.01
CA LEU A 159 7.46 22.67 9.86
C LEU A 159 7.72 23.39 8.52
N ASN A 160 7.34 24.66 8.42
CA ASN A 160 7.59 25.51 7.25
C ASN A 160 9.08 25.87 7.02
N SER A 161 9.95 25.61 8.00
CA SER A 161 11.39 25.86 7.89
C SER A 161 12.13 24.71 7.21
N ILE A 162 11.49 23.54 7.11
CA ILE A 162 12.08 22.35 6.48
C ILE A 162 12.23 22.61 4.98
N ARG A 163 13.49 22.67 4.53
CA ARG A 163 13.85 22.80 3.10
C ARG A 163 14.51 21.51 2.65
N LEU A 164 13.94 20.89 1.62
CA LEU A 164 14.55 19.73 0.98
C LEU A 164 15.44 20.20 -0.18
N PRO A 165 16.64 19.61 -0.37
CA PRO A 165 17.49 19.91 -1.52
C PRO A 165 16.90 19.40 -2.85
N TYR A 166 15.98 18.42 -2.79
CA TYR A 166 15.24 17.90 -3.93
C TYR A 166 13.76 17.84 -3.61
N ALA A 167 12.91 17.93 -4.63
CA ALA A 167 11.46 17.87 -4.46
C ALA A 167 10.98 16.52 -3.88
N SER A 168 11.78 15.47 -4.03
CA SER A 168 11.61 14.19 -3.34
C SER A 168 12.96 13.49 -3.25
N GLN A 169 13.21 12.84 -2.12
CA GLN A 169 14.43 12.10 -1.84
C GLN A 169 14.11 10.91 -0.95
N TYR A 170 14.99 9.91 -0.96
CA TYR A 170 14.89 8.78 -0.06
C TYR A 170 15.97 8.89 1.02
N ILE A 171 15.57 8.85 2.29
CA ILE A 171 16.48 8.82 3.43
C ILE A 171 16.53 7.38 3.93
N HIS A 172 17.71 6.79 3.94
CA HIS A 172 17.95 5.47 4.50
C HIS A 172 18.59 5.61 5.87
N PHE A 173 18.03 4.93 6.87
CA PHE A 173 18.59 4.87 8.22
C PHE A 173 18.73 3.43 8.74
N GLY A 174 18.53 2.43 7.87
CA GLY A 174 18.66 1.02 8.21
C GLY A 174 17.52 0.51 9.11
N PRO A 175 17.37 -0.83 9.23
CA PRO A 175 16.29 -1.43 9.99
C PRO A 175 16.34 -1.02 11.47
N GLN A 176 15.27 -0.40 11.97
CA GLN A 176 15.11 0.01 13.35
C GLN A 176 14.37 -1.08 14.14
N LYS A 177 15.07 -1.76 15.05
CA LYS A 177 14.53 -2.90 15.81
C LYS A 177 13.34 -2.55 16.69
N ASP A 178 13.33 -1.32 17.21
CA ASP A 178 12.29 -0.81 18.10
C ASP A 178 11.13 -0.15 17.34
N LEU A 179 11.20 -0.12 16.01
CA LEU A 179 10.18 0.49 15.14
C LEU A 179 9.70 -0.52 14.11
N GLU A 180 8.76 -1.36 14.54
CA GLU A 180 8.12 -2.41 13.76
C GLU A 180 6.71 -1.93 13.34
N LEU A 181 6.43 -1.92 12.03
CA LEU A 181 5.11 -1.52 11.51
C LEU A 181 4.11 -2.69 11.51
N GLU A 182 4.60 -3.87 11.14
CA GLU A 182 3.89 -5.13 11.16
C GLU A 182 4.84 -6.23 11.63
N LEU A 183 4.32 -7.37 12.09
CA LEU A 183 5.15 -8.46 12.59
C LEU A 183 6.20 -8.90 11.55
N GLY A 184 7.47 -8.73 11.90
CA GLY A 184 8.63 -8.99 11.06
C GLY A 184 9.02 -7.87 10.09
N TRP A 185 8.40 -6.69 10.13
CA TRP A 185 8.67 -5.56 9.24
C TRP A 185 9.19 -4.35 10.01
N PHE A 186 10.49 -4.09 9.86
CA PHE A 186 11.19 -3.01 10.56
C PHE A 186 11.34 -1.80 9.66
N VAL A 187 11.06 -0.60 10.16
CA VAL A 187 11.27 0.63 9.38
C VAL A 187 12.74 0.78 9.01
N ASP A 188 13.04 0.98 7.72
CA ASP A 188 14.41 1.04 7.17
C ASP A 188 14.78 2.37 6.50
N GLY A 189 13.77 3.19 6.22
CA GLY A 189 13.94 4.46 5.54
C GLY A 189 12.62 5.20 5.37
N ALA A 190 12.70 6.32 4.63
CA ALA A 190 11.53 7.11 4.30
C ALA A 190 11.72 7.85 2.97
N TYR A 191 10.65 7.93 2.18
CA TYR A 191 10.53 8.97 1.18
C TYR A 191 10.12 10.27 1.88
N VAL A 192 10.84 11.35 1.57
CA VAL A 192 10.52 12.70 2.02
C VAL A 192 10.30 13.54 0.80
N GLU A 193 9.10 14.09 0.65
CA GLU A 193 8.72 14.82 -0.55
C GLU A 193 7.95 16.10 -0.26
N GLN A 194 8.23 17.10 -1.10
CA GLN A 194 7.48 18.33 -1.16
C GLN A 194 6.38 18.23 -2.21
N ARG A 195 5.17 18.64 -1.81
CA ARG A 195 3.95 18.64 -2.60
C ARG A 195 3.31 20.02 -2.66
N GLY A 196 2.73 20.31 -3.82
CA GLY A 196 2.01 21.55 -4.07
C GLY A 196 2.90 22.79 -4.07
N VAL A 197 2.31 23.91 -4.48
CA VAL A 197 2.99 25.21 -4.54
C VAL A 197 3.27 25.76 -3.13
N SER A 198 2.49 25.32 -2.16
CA SER A 198 2.59 25.66 -0.74
C SER A 198 3.81 25.05 -0.04
N GLY A 199 4.44 24.04 -0.65
CA GLY A 199 5.55 23.30 -0.05
C GLY A 199 5.10 22.39 1.11
N ASP A 200 3.92 21.76 0.97
CA ASP A 200 3.45 20.76 1.92
C ASP A 200 4.42 19.57 1.91
N VAL A 201 4.57 18.88 3.04
CA VAL A 201 5.54 17.78 3.16
C VAL A 201 4.82 16.48 3.42
N ARG A 202 5.16 15.45 2.63
CA ARG A 202 4.76 14.07 2.90
C ARG A 202 5.99 13.26 3.31
N PHE A 203 5.79 12.44 4.33
CA PHE A 203 6.70 11.38 4.72
C PHE A 203 6.04 10.04 4.42
N THR A 204 6.74 9.14 3.74
CA THR A 204 6.30 7.76 3.56
C THR A 204 7.40 6.84 4.08
N LEU A 205 7.20 6.33 5.29
CA LEU A 205 8.08 5.36 5.94
C LEU A 205 8.00 4.03 5.19
N THR A 206 9.17 3.45 4.92
CA THR A 206 9.32 2.14 4.31
C THR A 206 9.80 1.14 5.34
N ALA A 207 9.43 -0.13 5.18
CA ALA A 207 9.94 -1.20 6.01
C ALA A 207 10.64 -2.30 5.19
N ILE A 208 11.57 -2.97 5.85
CA ILE A 208 12.27 -4.16 5.37
C ILE A 208 11.77 -5.38 6.16
N PRO A 209 11.42 -6.48 5.48
CA PRO A 209 11.00 -7.69 6.17
C PRO A 209 12.22 -8.43 6.73
N HIS A 210 12.05 -9.12 7.85
CA HIS A 210 13.04 -10.05 8.39
C HIS A 210 13.31 -11.21 7.42
N ASP A 211 12.26 -11.70 6.75
CA ASP A 211 12.37 -12.63 5.63
C ASP A 211 12.30 -11.87 4.30
N HIS A 212 13.45 -11.72 3.64
CA HIS A 212 13.56 -11.03 2.36
C HIS A 212 12.74 -11.67 1.23
N SER A 213 12.33 -12.94 1.39
CA SER A 213 11.47 -13.62 0.42
C SER A 213 10.09 -12.94 0.29
N LEU A 214 9.63 -12.26 1.35
CA LEU A 214 8.34 -11.57 1.38
C LEU A 214 8.29 -10.40 0.39
N SER A 215 9.38 -9.65 0.21
CA SER A 215 9.42 -8.53 -0.76
C SER A 215 9.17 -8.99 -2.21
N ARG A 216 9.44 -10.26 -2.54
CA ARG A 216 9.17 -10.83 -3.87
C ARG A 216 7.73 -11.22 -4.06
N GLN A 217 7.01 -11.37 -2.95
CA GLN A 217 5.63 -11.77 -2.87
C GLN A 217 4.72 -10.57 -2.61
N TRP A 218 5.18 -9.35 -2.95
CA TRP A 218 4.44 -8.08 -2.75
C TRP A 218 2.98 -8.14 -3.21
N TYR A 219 2.69 -8.92 -4.26
CA TYR A 219 1.37 -9.07 -4.88
C TYR A 219 0.39 -9.94 -4.06
N VAL A 220 0.85 -10.54 -2.96
CA VAL A 220 0.03 -11.28 -1.96
C VAL A 220 0.34 -10.86 -0.52
N PHE A 221 1.52 -10.31 -0.26
CA PHE A 221 1.93 -9.74 1.03
C PHE A 221 2.31 -8.27 0.81
N PRO A 222 1.50 -7.29 1.22
CA PRO A 222 1.86 -5.88 1.06
C PRO A 222 3.18 -5.59 1.79
N GLU A 223 4.02 -4.72 1.22
CA GLU A 223 5.13 -4.16 2.00
C GLU A 223 4.54 -3.21 3.04
N ALA A 224 4.92 -3.39 4.31
CA ALA A 224 4.45 -2.52 5.38
C ALA A 224 4.98 -1.10 5.16
N GLU A 225 4.08 -0.12 5.24
CA GLU A 225 4.37 1.29 5.01
C GLU A 225 3.56 2.15 5.97
N TYR A 226 4.05 3.36 6.22
CA TYR A 226 3.27 4.38 6.90
C TYR A 226 3.48 5.74 6.23
N THR A 227 2.40 6.33 5.74
CA THR A 227 2.44 7.66 5.13
C THR A 227 1.75 8.72 5.99
N GLN A 228 2.37 9.89 6.04
CA GLN A 228 1.91 11.06 6.77
C GLN A 228 2.03 12.34 5.92
N ASP A 229 0.93 13.07 5.83
CA ASP A 229 0.80 14.33 5.08
C ASP A 229 0.69 15.52 6.02
N PHE A 230 1.65 16.45 5.95
CA PHE A 230 1.59 17.72 6.66
C PHE A 230 1.14 18.84 5.71
N VAL A 231 -0.19 18.99 5.61
CA VAL A 231 -0.87 19.95 4.72
C VAL A 231 -1.59 21.03 5.51
N GLY A 232 -1.76 22.22 4.92
CA GLY A 232 -2.59 23.27 5.50
C GLY A 232 -2.09 23.75 6.88
N ASP A 233 -2.95 23.70 7.89
CA ASP A 233 -2.70 24.26 9.22
C ASP A 233 -1.51 23.60 9.94
N TYR A 234 -1.20 22.34 9.62
CA TYR A 234 -0.01 21.65 10.14
C TYR A 234 1.30 22.39 9.83
N ARG A 235 1.35 23.20 8.76
CA ARG A 235 2.55 23.97 8.40
C ARG A 235 2.88 25.10 9.36
N LEU A 236 1.89 25.57 10.12
CA LEU A 236 2.05 26.68 11.06
C LEU A 236 2.45 26.18 12.45
N MET A 237 2.44 24.86 12.65
CA MET A 237 2.83 24.21 13.90
C MET A 237 4.34 23.91 13.89
N ASP A 238 4.89 23.74 15.09
CA ASP A 238 6.14 23.02 15.26
C ASP A 238 5.97 21.53 14.93
N LEU A 239 7.09 20.88 14.59
CA LEU A 239 7.12 19.50 14.11
C LEU A 239 6.56 18.53 15.16
N SER A 240 6.87 18.73 16.44
CA SER A 240 6.39 17.89 17.55
C SER A 240 4.87 17.94 17.68
N THR A 241 4.31 19.15 17.75
CA THR A 241 2.86 19.38 17.82
C THR A 241 2.14 18.85 16.59
N ALA A 242 2.70 19.05 15.40
CA ALA A 242 2.11 18.53 14.16
C ALA A 242 2.04 17.00 14.15
N ILE A 243 3.14 16.32 14.53
CA ILE A 243 3.21 14.86 14.61
C ILE A 243 2.21 14.34 15.66
N ASN A 244 2.24 14.89 16.87
CA ASN A 244 1.40 14.45 17.99
C ASN A 244 -0.09 14.62 17.69
N THR A 245 -0.48 15.77 17.12
CA THR A 245 -1.87 16.04 16.75
C THR A 245 -2.34 15.05 15.70
N MET A 246 -1.57 14.87 14.63
CA MET A 246 -1.98 13.99 13.54
C MET A 246 -1.98 12.49 13.94
N LEU A 247 -1.03 12.06 14.76
CA LEU A 247 -1.03 10.70 15.31
C LEU A 247 -2.22 10.48 16.24
N SER A 248 -2.55 11.45 17.08
CA SER A 248 -3.73 11.37 17.97
C SER A 248 -5.02 11.28 17.17
N ASP A 249 -5.21 12.16 16.18
CA ASP A 249 -6.37 12.15 15.29
C ASP A 249 -6.49 10.81 14.55
N ARG A 250 -5.38 10.27 14.05
CA ARG A 250 -5.37 8.99 13.35
C ARG A 250 -5.67 7.84 14.28
N LEU A 251 -5.08 7.81 15.48
CA LEU A 251 -5.36 6.80 16.51
C LEU A 251 -6.84 6.81 16.88
N ASP A 252 -7.44 7.98 17.06
CA ASP A 252 -8.84 8.10 17.40
C ASP A 252 -9.75 7.66 16.24
N SER A 253 -9.39 7.99 14.99
CA SER A 253 -10.09 7.47 13.81
C SER A 253 -10.04 5.93 13.73
N LEU A 254 -8.89 5.32 14.03
CA LEU A 254 -8.71 3.87 14.03
C LEU A 254 -9.48 3.21 15.17
N LYS A 255 -9.52 3.80 16.37
CA LYS A 255 -10.38 3.33 17.47
C LYS A 255 -11.86 3.38 17.09
N VAL A 256 -12.32 4.45 16.43
CA VAL A 256 -13.69 4.55 15.92
C VAL A 256 -13.97 3.47 14.89
N GLN A 257 -13.05 3.20 13.97
CA GLN A 257 -13.21 2.11 12.99
C GLN A 257 -13.18 0.72 13.65
N GLN A 258 -12.35 0.51 14.66
CA GLN A 258 -12.25 -0.75 15.40
C GLN A 258 -13.53 -1.02 16.19
N THR A 259 -14.11 0.00 16.82
CA THR A 259 -15.41 -0.11 17.51
C THR A 259 -16.59 -0.30 16.56
N ARG A 260 -16.47 0.10 15.28
CA ARG A 260 -17.46 -0.21 14.22
C ARG A 260 -17.42 -1.65 13.73
N LYS A 261 -16.43 -2.48 14.11
CA LYS A 261 -16.45 -3.93 13.80
C LYS A 261 -17.61 -4.61 14.54
N GLY A 262 -18.73 -4.73 13.84
CA GLY A 262 -20.00 -5.30 14.31
C GLY A 262 -21.24 -4.46 13.99
N GLY A 263 -21.07 -3.25 13.45
CA GLY A 263 -22.20 -2.37 13.13
C GLY A 263 -22.78 -2.64 11.76
N ASP A 264 -24.06 -3.00 11.72
CA ASP A 264 -24.90 -3.04 10.52
C ASP A 264 -24.76 -1.72 9.73
N ILE A 265 -24.08 -1.76 8.59
CA ILE A 265 -23.85 -0.60 7.71
C ILE A 265 -25.10 -0.20 6.92
N THR A 266 -26.20 -0.95 7.07
CA THR A 266 -27.45 -0.70 6.34
C THR A 266 -27.95 0.72 6.60
N ALA A 267 -27.89 1.21 7.84
CA ALA A 267 -28.37 2.55 8.17
C ALA A 267 -27.51 3.69 7.55
N SER A 268 -26.19 3.52 7.47
CA SER A 268 -25.31 4.54 6.85
C SER A 268 -25.46 4.55 5.34
N VAL A 269 -25.52 3.37 4.72
CA VAL A 269 -25.71 3.22 3.27
C VAL A 269 -27.09 3.72 2.85
N GLN A 270 -28.12 3.47 3.65
CA GLN A 270 -29.48 3.93 3.39
C GLN A 270 -29.63 5.45 3.53
N ASN A 271 -28.90 6.07 4.46
CA ASN A 271 -28.83 7.54 4.56
C ASN A 271 -28.10 8.15 3.35
N GLU A 272 -26.95 7.62 2.92
CA GLU A 272 -26.22 8.11 1.75
C GLU A 272 -27.00 7.93 0.43
N LEU A 273 -27.72 6.81 0.30
CA LEU A 273 -28.61 6.56 -0.83
C LEU A 273 -29.83 7.49 -0.82
N SER A 274 -30.43 7.75 0.35
CA SER A 274 -31.54 8.71 0.48
C SER A 274 -31.13 10.14 0.11
N MET A 275 -29.90 10.54 0.43
CA MET A 275 -29.34 11.84 0.05
C MET A 275 -29.05 11.95 -1.46
N SER A 276 -28.82 10.82 -2.13
CA SER A 276 -28.63 10.73 -3.59
C SER A 276 -29.92 10.35 -4.35
N GLY A 277 -31.07 10.32 -3.66
CA GLY A 277 -32.38 10.02 -4.26
C GLY A 277 -32.55 8.57 -4.74
N SER A 278 -31.67 7.68 -4.30
CA SER A 278 -31.69 6.25 -4.64
C SER A 278 -32.09 5.43 -3.41
N SER A 279 -32.67 4.25 -3.60
CA SER A 279 -32.97 3.33 -2.50
C SER A 279 -32.24 2.01 -2.72
N ILE A 280 -31.93 1.30 -1.64
CA ILE A 280 -31.39 -0.05 -1.71
C ILE A 280 -32.49 -0.94 -2.33
N PRO A 281 -32.22 -1.68 -3.42
CA PRO A 281 -33.21 -2.60 -3.97
C PRO A 281 -33.51 -3.72 -2.97
N ASP A 282 -34.80 -4.00 -2.80
CA ASP A 282 -35.34 -5.05 -1.91
C ASP A 282 -34.73 -6.44 -2.15
#